data_AF-A0A843GM17-F1
#
_entry.id   AF-A0A843GM17-F1
#
_cell.length_a   1.000
_cell.length_b   1.000
_cell.length_c   1.000
_cell.angle_alpha   90.00
_cell.angle_beta   90.00
_cell.angle_gamma   90.00
#
_symmetry.space_group_name_H-M   'P 1'
#
loop_
_entity.id
_entity.type
_entity.pdbx_description
1 polymer ?
#
loop_
_entity_poly.entity_id
_entity_poly.type
_entity_poly.pdbx_seq_one_letter_code
_entity_poly.pdbx_strand_id
1 'polypeptide(L)' 'MANRKYTKELLENVAKECTSIRQMLQKFGLKETGGNYSSIQKRCENFGVDISHFTGQG' A
#
# COMPACT_ATOMS: atom_id res chain seq x y z
N MET A 1 -19.60 -9.50 8.15
CA MET A 1 -19.19 -8.08 8.00
C MET A 1 -17.99 -8.02 7.08
N ALA A 2 -18.20 -7.59 5.84
CA ALA A 2 -17.15 -7.55 4.83
C ALA A 2 -16.02 -6.63 5.31
N ASN A 3 -14.81 -7.18 5.41
CA ASN A 3 -13.59 -6.47 5.79
C ASN A 3 -13.22 -5.49 4.66
N ARG A 4 -13.97 -4.39 4.54
CA ARG A 4 -13.73 -3.26 3.63
C ARG A 4 -12.51 -2.43 4.05
N LYS A 5 -11.54 -3.00 4.76
CA LYS A 5 -10.36 -2.25 5.23
C LYS A 5 -9.43 -1.81 4.09
N TYR A 6 -9.57 -2.37 2.89
CA TYR A 6 -8.73 -2.07 1.74
C TYR A 6 -9.57 -2.11 0.47
N THR A 7 -10.35 -1.06 0.23
CA THR A 7 -10.93 -0.84 -1.10
C THR A 7 -9.85 -0.32 -2.05
N LYS A 8 -10.02 -0.55 -3.35
CA LYS A 8 -9.12 -0.01 -4.38
C LYS A 8 -8.94 1.50 -4.22
N GLU A 9 -10.04 2.23 -4.02
CA GLU A 9 -10.02 3.68 -3.82
C GLU A 9 -9.20 4.10 -2.59
N LEU A 10 -9.30 3.37 -1.48
CA LEU A 10 -8.50 3.67 -0.28
C LEU A 10 -7.01 3.43 -0.54
N LEU A 11 -6.67 2.31 -1.19
CA LEU A 11 -5.29 1.99 -1.55
C LEU A 11 -4.73 3.03 -2.52
N GLU A 12 -5.50 3.47 -3.53
CA GLU A 12 -5.11 4.55 -4.45
C GLU A 12 -4.96 5.89 -3.74
N ASN A 13 -5.88 6.24 -2.84
CA ASN A 13 -5.80 7.51 -2.12
C ASN A 13 -4.58 7.54 -1.19
N VAL A 14 -4.35 6.45 -0.46
CA VAL A 14 -3.14 6.28 0.35
C VAL A 14 -1.88 6.25 -0.54
N ALA A 15 -1.92 5.62 -1.71
CA ALA A 15 -0.81 5.60 -2.67
C ALA A 15 -0.59 6.95 -3.39
N LYS A 16 -1.57 7.87 -3.37
CA LYS A 16 -1.40 9.26 -3.84
C LYS A 16 -0.80 10.14 -2.75
N GLU A 17 -1.21 9.92 -1.49
CA GLU A 17 -0.62 10.60 -0.34
C GLU A 17 0.79 10.08 -0.01
N CYS A 18 1.09 8.83 -0.37
CA CYS A 18 2.37 8.16 -0.12
C CYS A 18 3.15 8.00 -1.41
N THR A 19 4.47 8.15 -1.36
CA THR A 19 5.37 7.90 -2.50
C THR A 19 6.21 6.65 -2.30
N SER A 20 5.89 5.83 -1.29
CA SER A 20 6.65 4.63 -0.93
C SER A 20 5.79 3.62 -0.17
N ILE A 21 6.09 2.32 -0.34
CA ILE A 21 5.44 1.22 0.39
C ILE A 21 5.57 1.42 1.91
N ARG A 22 6.71 1.93 2.39
CA ARG A 22 6.95 2.22 3.80
C ARG A 22 5.91 3.19 4.37
N GLN A 23 5.61 4.28 3.66
CA GLN A 23 4.60 5.26 4.09
C GLN A 23 3.19 4.64 4.09
N MET A 24 2.88 3.80 3.08
CA MET A 24 1.62 3.04 3.10
C MET A 24 1.55 2.13 4.34
N LEU A 25 2.62 1.39 4.64
CA LEU A 25 2.68 0.53 5.82
C LEU A 25 2.46 1.32 7.10
N GLN A 26 3.10 2.49 7.25
CA GLN A 26 2.87 3.39 8.39
C GLN A 26 1.42 3.88 8.47
N LYS A 27 0.81 4.32 7.36
CA LYS A 27 -0.62 4.72 7.30
C LYS A 27 -1.55 3.58 7.69
N PHE A 28 -1.21 2.35 7.35
CA PHE A 28 -1.96 1.16 7.76
C PHE A 28 -1.62 0.67 9.17
N GLY A 29 -0.69 1.31 9.88
CA GLY A 29 -0.21 0.88 11.19
C GLY A 29 0.51 -0.47 11.15
N LEU A 30 1.02 -0.87 9.99
CA LEU A 30 1.75 -2.11 9.79
C LEU A 30 3.25 -1.89 10.03
N LYS A 31 3.90 -2.91 10.59
CA LYS A 31 5.36 -2.90 10.74
C LYS A 31 6.05 -2.92 9.37
N GLU A 32 7.14 -2.16 9.26
CA GLU A 32 8.05 -2.11 8.12
C GLU A 32 8.95 -3.37 8.04
N THR A 33 8.34 -4.54 7.89
CA THR A 33 9.03 -5.82 7.70
C THR A 33 8.93 -6.27 6.25
N GLY A 34 9.99 -6.90 5.70
CA GLY A 34 10.06 -7.42 4.33
C GLY A 34 8.82 -8.20 3.84
N GLY A 35 8.23 -9.03 4.71
CA GLY A 35 6.98 -9.74 4.40
C GLY A 35 5.76 -8.84 4.17
N ASN A 36 5.66 -7.72 4.89
CA ASN A 36 4.57 -6.76 4.72
C ASN A 36 4.74 -5.94 3.43
N TYR A 37 5.97 -5.63 3.04
CA TYR A 37 6.24 -5.00 1.74
C TYR A 37 5.69 -5.86 0.59
N SER A 38 6.05 -7.15 0.56
CA SER A 38 5.54 -8.08 -0.46
C SER A 38 4.01 -8.22 -0.39
N SER A 39 3.43 -8.22 0.81
CA SER A 39 1.97 -8.32 0.98
C SER A 39 1.22 -7.10 0.44
N ILE A 40 1.73 -5.88 0.67
CA ILE A 40 1.14 -4.65 0.15
C ILE A 40 1.32 -4.55 -1.36
N GLN A 41 2.50 -4.92 -1.87
CA GLN A 41 2.77 -4.90 -3.31
C GLN A 41 1.80 -5.83 -4.05
N LYS A 42 1.66 -7.09 -3.59
CA LYS A 42 0.67 -8.03 -4.13
C LYS A 42 -0.76 -7.52 -4.02
N ARG A 43 -1.10 -6.80 -2.95
CA ARG A 43 -2.43 -6.18 -2.84
C ARG A 43 -2.61 -5.08 -3.86
N CYS A 44 -1.65 -4.18 -4.02
CA CYS A 44 -1.72 -3.12 -5.02
C CYS A 44 -1.88 -3.71 -6.42
N GLU A 45 -1.12 -4.75 -6.77
CA GLU A 45 -1.28 -5.48 -8.03
C GLU A 45 -2.67 -6.13 -8.18
N ASN A 46 -3.15 -6.84 -7.16
CA ASN A 46 -4.49 -7.47 -7.20
C ASN A 46 -5.62 -6.46 -7.36
N PHE A 47 -5.47 -5.26 -6.79
CA PHE A 47 -6.45 -4.18 -6.90
C PHE A 47 -6.22 -3.29 -8.13
N GLY A 48 -5.11 -3.45 -8.86
CA GLY A 48 -4.72 -2.59 -9.98
C GLY A 48 -4.46 -1.15 -9.55
N VAL A 49 -3.81 -0.96 -8.40
CA VAL A 49 -3.34 0.33 -7.91
C VAL A 49 -1.98 0.61 -8.52
N ASP A 50 -1.86 1.74 -9.22
CA ASP A 50 -0.58 2.18 -9.74
C ASP A 50 0.32 2.62 -8.58
N ILE A 51 1.39 1.86 -8.36
CA ILE A 51 2.46 2.15 -7.40
C ILE A 51 3.80 2.29 -8.13
N SER A 52 3.77 2.42 -9.46
CA SER A 52 4.96 2.55 -10.31
C SER A 52 5.74 3.84 -10.02
N HIS A 53 5.05 4.87 -9.52
CA HIS A 53 5.65 6.12 -9.05
C HIS A 53 6.36 6.00 -7.69
N PHE A 54 6.33 4.84 -7.04
CA PHE A 54 7.01 4.66 -5.77
C PHE A 54 8.52 4.63 -5.99
N THR A 55 9.22 5.65 -5.50
CA THR A 55 10.65 5.84 -5.76
C THR A 55 11.55 5.00 -4.86
N GLY A 56 11.00 4.23 -3.92
CA GLY A 56 11.75 3.30 -3.06
C GLY A 56 12.78 3.95 -2.14
N GLN A 57 12.83 5.29 -2.05
CA GLN A 57 13.84 6.05 -1.29
C GLN A 57 13.29 6.57 0.04
N GLY A 58 12.77 5.67 0.87
CA GLY A 58 12.27 6.00 2.21
C GLY A 58 12.70 4.99 3.26
#